data_AF-S5ZXQ8-F1
#
_entry.id   AF-S5ZXQ8-F1
#
_cell.length_a   1.000
_cell.length_b   1.000
_cell.length_c   1.000
_cell.angle_alpha   90.00
_cell.angle_beta   90.00
_cell.angle_gamma   90.00
#
_symmetry.space_group_name_H-M   'P 1'
#
loop_
_entity.id
_entity.type
_entity.pdbx_description
1 polymer ?
#
loop_
_entity_poly.entity_id
_entity_poly.type
_entity_poly.pdbx_seq_one_letter_code
_entity_poly.pdbx_strand_id
1 'polypeptide(L)'
;MVALSIRFYNEMVERAKHFYRISDNDASTGRYDIALFHLEQAVQLALKAYLLRTIGDFPRTHSIKDLVELSGNESFRREMVHHRHT
;
A
#
# COMPACT_ATOMS: atom_id res chain seq x y z
N MET A 1 22.97 0.75 8.56
CA MET A 1 21.61 0.17 8.65
C MET A 1 20.52 1.25 8.64
N VAL A 2 20.55 2.27 9.50
CA VAL A 2 19.51 3.32 9.57
C VAL A 2 19.35 4.13 8.27
N ALA A 3 20.46 4.58 7.67
CA ALA A 3 20.41 5.37 6.43
C ALA A 3 19.77 4.63 5.24
N LEU A 4 19.96 3.31 5.17
CA LEU A 4 19.37 2.48 4.12
C LEU A 4 17.85 2.33 4.31
N SER A 5 17.39 2.18 5.56
CA SER A 5 15.96 2.16 5.88
C SER A 5 15.28 3.49 5.53
N ILE A 6 15.90 4.63 5.86
CA ILE A 6 15.39 5.97 5.50
C ILE A 6 15.28 6.13 3.98
N ARG A 7 16.29 5.68 3.23
CA ARG A 7 16.28 5.71 1.77
C ARG A 7 15.12 4.88 1.21
N PHE A 8 14.98 3.63 1.64
CA PHE A 8 13.90 2.75 1.16
C PHE A 8 12.51 3.29 1.52
N TYR A 9 12.35 3.83 2.73
CA TYR A 9 11.12 4.50 3.14
C TYR A 9 10.76 5.64 2.17
N ASN A 10 11.70 6.54 1.90
CA ASN A 10 11.47 7.68 1.00
C ASN A 10 11.15 7.21 -0.43
N GLU A 11 11.88 6.23 -0.96
CA GLU A 11 11.62 5.68 -2.30
C GLU A 11 10.22 5.07 -2.41
N MET A 12 9.76 4.33 -1.39
CA MET A 12 8.42 3.74 -1.38
C MET A 12 7.34 4.82 -1.31
N VAL A 13 7.51 5.83 -0.45
CA VAL A 13 6.55 6.92 -0.31
C VAL A 13 6.42 7.72 -1.60
N GLU A 14 7.53 8.09 -2.23
CA GLU A 14 7.48 8.88 -3.47
C GLU A 14 6.90 8.08 -4.64
N ARG A 15 7.20 6.79 -4.74
CA ARG A 15 6.58 5.91 -5.73
C ARG A 15 5.09 5.71 -5.47
N ALA A 16 4.66 5.55 -4.21
CA ALA A 16 3.25 5.44 -3.87
C ALA A 16 2.46 6.67 -4.33
N LYS A 17 2.97 7.88 -4.04
CA LYS A 17 2.38 9.14 -4.51
C LYS A 17 2.34 9.25 -6.03
N HIS A 18 3.36 8.74 -6.72
CA HIS A 18 3.40 8.72 -8.17
C HIS A 18 2.32 7.81 -8.76
N PHE A 19 2.22 6.58 -8.29
CA PHE A 19 1.18 5.64 -8.73
C PHE A 19 -0.23 6.15 -8.44
N TYR A 20 -0.44 6.79 -7.29
CA TYR A 20 -1.73 7.40 -6.96
C TYR A 20 -2.12 8.50 -7.96
N ARG A 21 -1.18 9.40 -8.31
CA ARG A 21 -1.44 10.44 -9.34
C ARG A 21 -1.76 9.86 -10.71
N ILE A 22 -1.10 8.76 -11.10
CA ILE A 22 -1.40 8.07 -12.36
C ILE A 22 -2.80 7.46 -12.29
N SER A 23 -3.13 6.77 -11.19
CA SER A 23 -4.46 6.20 -10.97
C SER A 23 -5.57 7.24 -11.09
N ASP A 24 -5.40 8.41 -10.48
CA ASP A 24 -6.35 9.54 -10.57
C ASP A 24 -6.52 10.06 -12.01
N ASN A 25 -5.41 10.19 -12.76
CA ASN A 25 -5.45 10.56 -14.17
C ASN A 25 -6.13 9.49 -15.05
N ASP A 26 -5.88 8.21 -14.78
CA ASP A 26 -6.51 7.11 -15.51
C ASP A 26 -8.01 7.05 -15.23
N ALA A 27 -8.41 7.20 -13.97
CA ALA A 27 -9.82 7.23 -13.56
C ALA A 27 -10.57 8.43 -14.15
N SER A 28 -9.97 9.62 -14.15
CA SER A 28 -10.56 10.83 -14.76
C SER A 28 -10.73 10.74 -16.28
N THR A 29 -9.99 9.83 -16.94
CA THR A 29 -10.10 9.54 -18.37
C THR A 29 -10.93 8.29 -18.68
N GLY A 30 -11.60 7.70 -17.68
CA GLY A 30 -12.47 6.54 -17.82
C GLY A 30 -11.74 5.20 -17.96
N ARG A 31 -10.42 5.17 -17.75
CA ARG A 31 -9.58 3.96 -17.84
C ARG A 31 -9.51 3.26 -16.47
N TYR A 32 -10.66 2.78 -16.00
CA TYR A 32 -10.82 2.32 -14.62
C TYR A 32 -10.04 1.03 -14.28
N ASP A 33 -9.89 0.13 -15.23
CA ASP A 33 -9.14 -1.12 -15.08
C ASP A 33 -7.66 -0.87 -14.75
N ILE A 34 -7.01 0.00 -15.53
CA ILE A 34 -5.61 0.37 -15.30
C ILE A 34 -5.47 1.34 -14.13
N ALA A 35 -6.48 2.19 -13.88
CA ALA A 35 -6.52 3.04 -12.69
C ALA A 35 -6.48 2.21 -11.40
N LEU A 36 -7.26 1.13 -11.33
CA LEU A 36 -7.28 0.22 -10.18
C LEU A 36 -5.93 -0.49 -9.99
N PHE A 37 -5.28 -0.92 -11.08
CA PHE A 37 -3.94 -1.50 -11.01
C PHE A 37 -2.93 -0.51 -10.41
N HIS A 38 -2.92 0.74 -10.88
CA HIS A 38 -2.04 1.77 -10.31
C HIS A 38 -2.38 2.10 -8.85
N LEU A 39 -3.66 2.10 -8.48
CA LEU A 39 -4.08 2.28 -7.09
C LEU A 39 -3.56 1.15 -6.19
N GLU A 40 -3.65 -0.10 -6.66
CA GLU A 40 -3.13 -1.27 -5.94
C GLU A 40 -1.62 -1.11 -5.65
N GLN A 41 -0.84 -0.71 -6.66
CA GLN A 41 0.60 -0.46 -6.49
C GLN A 41 0.87 0.67 -5.47
N ALA A 42 0.07 1.74 -5.50
CA ALA A 42 0.18 2.84 -4.55
C ALA A 42 -0.06 2.38 -3.11
N VAL A 43 -1.15 1.64 -2.87
CA VAL A 43 -1.52 1.10 -1.56
C VAL A 43 -0.45 0.14 -1.05
N GLN A 44 0.03 -0.76 -1.91
CA GLN A 44 1.05 -1.74 -1.54
C GLN A 44 2.34 -1.07 -1.04
N LEU A 45 2.83 -0.05 -1.75
CA LEU A 45 4.04 0.69 -1.39
C LEU A 45 3.84 1.51 -0.11
N ALA A 46 2.67 2.14 0.05
CA ALA A 46 2.34 2.89 1.26
C ALA A 46 2.32 1.98 2.50
N LEU A 47 1.72 0.80 2.41
CA LEU A 47 1.70 -0.18 3.51
C LEU A 47 3.11 -0.70 3.83
N LYS A 48 3.92 -1.00 2.81
CA LYS A 48 5.33 -1.41 3.03
C LYS A 48 6.16 -0.31 3.69
N ALA A 49 5.97 0.95 3.29
CA ALA A 49 6.63 2.08 3.94
C ALA A 49 6.17 2.24 5.40
N TYR A 50 4.87 2.05 5.68
CA TYR A 50 4.33 2.06 7.03
C TYR A 50 4.97 0.96 7.89
N LEU A 51 4.95 -0.30 7.42
CA LEU A 51 5.55 -1.44 8.13
C LEU A 51 7.04 -1.25 8.37
N LEU A 52 7.79 -0.75 7.37
CA LEU A 52 9.21 -0.43 7.55
C LEU A 52 9.42 0.62 8.66
N ARG A 53 8.54 1.62 8.76
CA ARG A 53 8.64 2.67 9.78
C ARG A 53 8.25 2.17 11.17
N THR A 54 7.27 1.29 11.28
CA THR A 54 6.70 0.87 12.57
C THR A 54 7.30 -0.42 13.12
N ILE A 55 7.63 -1.38 12.25
CA ILE A 55 8.11 -2.73 12.59
C ILE A 55 9.60 -2.89 12.22
N GLY A 56 10.12 -2.05 11.33
CA GLY A 56 11.52 -2.10 10.88
C GLY A 56 11.76 -3.04 9.69
N ASP A 57 10.73 -3.73 9.21
CA ASP A 57 10.77 -4.60 8.03
C ASP A 57 9.37 -4.77 7.42
N PHE A 58 9.29 -5.34 6.22
CA PHE A 58 8.03 -5.69 5.56
C PHE A 58 8.15 -7.02 4.80
N PRO A 59 7.07 -7.84 4.76
CA PRO A 59 7.09 -9.10 4.02
C PRO A 59 7.29 -8.87 2.51
N ARG A 60 7.97 -9.82 1.85
CA ARG A 60 8.07 -9.85 0.38
C ARG A 60 6.80 -10.44 -0.26
N THR A 61 5.64 -9.89 0.10
CA THR A 61 4.33 -10.24 -0.48
C THR A 61 3.77 -9.08 -1.31
N HIS A 62 2.92 -9.44 -2.27
CA HIS A 62 2.08 -8.49 -3.01
C HIS A 62 0.63 -8.43 -2.53
N SER A 63 0.23 -9.32 -1.61
CA SER A 63 -1.09 -9.30 -1.01
C SER A 63 -1.29 -8.07 -0.12
N ILE A 64 -2.18 -7.15 -0.53
CA ILE A 64 -2.62 -6.03 0.31
C ILE A 64 -3.24 -6.55 1.60
N LYS A 65 -4.01 -7.64 1.54
CA LYS A 65 -4.60 -8.29 2.71
C LYS A 65 -3.54 -8.64 3.75
N ASP A 66 -2.46 -9.31 3.33
CA ASP A 66 -1.42 -9.75 4.25
C ASP A 66 -0.68 -8.54 4.85
N LEU A 67 -0.42 -7.52 4.04
CA LEU A 67 0.20 -6.26 4.48
C LEU A 67 -0.66 -5.51 5.51
N VAL A 68 -1.97 -5.49 5.31
CA VAL A 68 -2.93 -4.90 6.23
C VAL A 68 -3.01 -5.70 7.53
N GLU A 69 -3.13 -7.03 7.47
CA GLU A 69 -3.16 -7.88 8.65
C GLU A 69 -1.88 -7.72 9.49
N LEU A 70 -0.71 -7.63 8.84
CA LEU A 70 0.58 -7.40 9.50
C LEU A 70 0.73 -6.00 10.11
N SER A 71 -0.01 -5.00 9.61
CA SER A 71 0.03 -3.65 10.19
C SER A 71 -0.49 -3.61 11.63
N GLY A 72 -1.23 -4.65 12.06
CA GLY A 72 -1.82 -4.75 13.40
C GLY A 72 -2.81 -3.64 13.72
N ASN A 73 -3.21 -2.84 12.73
CA ASN A 73 -4.01 -1.65 12.94
C ASN A 73 -5.50 -2.03 12.96
N GLU A 74 -6.10 -1.91 14.14
CA GLU A 74 -7.49 -2.27 14.43
C GLU A 74 -8.53 -1.53 13.57
N SER A 75 -8.17 -0.40 12.97
CA SER A 75 -9.06 0.30 12.03
C SER A 75 -9.24 -0.49 10.73
N PHE A 76 -8.19 -1.13 10.20
CA PHE A 76 -8.30 -1.97 9.01
C PHE A 76 -8.87 -3.37 9.30
N ARG A 77 -8.66 -3.89 10.51
CA ARG A 77 -9.13 -5.23 10.91
C ARG A 77 -10.65 -5.35 10.91
N ARG A 78 -11.37 -4.26 11.21
CA ARG A 78 -12.85 -4.23 11.22
C ARG A 78 -13.47 -4.36 9.83
N GLU A 79 -12.88 -3.74 8.80
CA GLU A 79 -13.42 -3.82 7.43
C GLU A 79 -13.20 -5.21 6.80
N MET A 80 -12.05 -5.85 7.06
CA MET A 80 -11.73 -7.17 6.48
C MET A 80 -12.52 -8.34 7.09
N VAL A 81 -13.11 -8.18 8.26
CA VAL A 81 -13.95 -9.23 8.89
C VAL A 81 -15.38 -9.18 8.35
N HIS A 82 -15.86 -8.02 7.90
CA HIS A 82 -17.24 -7.87 7.43
C HIS A 82 -17.51 -8.57 6.09
N HIS A 83 -16.49 -8.75 5.24
CA HIS A 83 -16.61 -9.43 3.95
C HIS A 83 -16.45 -10.96 3.99
N ARG A 84 -16.33 -11.59 5.16
CA ARG A 84 -16.20 -13.06 5.30
C ARG A 84 -17.53 -13.81 5.44
N HIS A 85 -18.67 -13.12 5.38
CA HIS A 85 -20.01 -13.70 5.61
C HIS A 85 -21.04 -13.39 4.51
N THR A 86 -20.61 -13.04 3.30
CA THR A 86 -21.44 -12.96 2.08
C THR A 86 -20.75 -13.70 0.97
#